data_AF-A0A0D1J1J5-F1
#
_entry.id   AF-A0A0D1J1J5-F1
#
_cell.length_a   1.000
_cell.length_b   1.000
_cell.length_c   1.000
_cell.angle_alpha   90.00
_cell.angle_beta   90.00
_cell.angle_gamma   90.00
#
_symmetry.space_group_name_H-M   'P 1'
#
loop_
_entity.id
_entity.type
_entity.pdbx_description
1 polymer ?
#
loop_
_entity_poly.entity_id
_entity_poly.type
_entity_poly.pdbx_seq_one_letter_code
_entity_poly.pdbx_strand_id
1 'polypeptide(L)'
;MSLDRSWKIGIAVALAVVVGLVVWQTEFRGPTPECKPVRDMLDYNKAQAVQIESKIDKNSGGVPTIAEETAYRAWADGMAERAQKVTGDKVAANAVQLATLASQFASALDSYRIAAQGRAPGAPAPTEAYQLSAINVQITDQMKALSDACPAQRKLTDLF
;
A
#
# COMPACT_ATOMS: atom_id res chain seq x y z
N MET A 1 11.03 -41.79 -6.34
CA MET A 1 12.21 -41.18 -6.98
C MET A 1 12.99 -40.41 -5.91
N SER A 2 14.20 -40.84 -5.56
CA SER A 2 15.11 -40.09 -4.68
C SER A 2 15.97 -39.18 -5.55
N LEU A 3 16.06 -37.89 -5.20
CA LEU A 3 16.97 -36.95 -5.87
C LEU A 3 18.42 -37.41 -5.72
N ASP A 4 19.18 -37.41 -6.81
CA ASP A 4 20.60 -37.71 -6.83
C ASP A 4 21.41 -36.77 -5.94
N ARG A 5 22.52 -37.26 -5.39
CA ARG A 5 23.36 -36.53 -4.42
C ARG A 5 23.90 -35.22 -5.00
N SER A 6 24.24 -35.19 -6.29
CA SER A 6 24.65 -33.99 -7.04
C SER A 6 23.51 -32.97 -7.18
N TRP A 7 22.27 -33.44 -7.36
CA TRP A 7 21.09 -32.56 -7.40
C TRP A 7 20.78 -31.94 -6.04
N LYS A 8 20.92 -32.71 -4.95
CA LYS A 8 20.78 -32.21 -3.58
C LYS A 8 21.82 -31.14 -3.24
N ILE A 9 23.07 -31.32 -3.66
CA ILE A 9 24.14 -30.31 -3.49
C ILE A 9 23.80 -29.05 -4.31
N GLY A 10 23.34 -29.20 -5.55
CA GLY A 10 22.92 -28.08 -6.39
C GLY A 10 21.82 -27.24 -5.73
N ILE A 11 20.78 -27.89 -5.18
CA ILE A 11 19.71 -27.20 -4.43
C ILE A 11 20.28 -26.48 -3.20
N ALA A 12 21.13 -27.13 -2.41
CA ALA A 12 21.70 -26.54 -1.20
C ALA A 12 22.54 -25.28 -1.50
N VAL A 13 23.36 -25.33 -2.56
CA VAL A 13 24.16 -24.17 -3.01
C VAL A 13 23.24 -23.06 -3.53
N ALA A 14 22.22 -23.39 -4.31
CA ALA A 14 21.26 -22.40 -4.81
C ALA A 14 20.53 -21.69 -3.65
N LEU A 15 20.09 -22.45 -2.64
CA LEU A 15 19.48 -21.88 -1.43
C LEU A 15 20.45 -20.98 -0.67
N ALA A 16 21.71 -21.39 -0.49
CA ALA A 16 22.72 -20.58 0.18
C ALA A 16 22.98 -19.25 -0.56
N VAL A 17 23.04 -19.28 -1.89
CA VAL A 17 23.20 -18.07 -2.72
C VAL A 17 21.99 -17.15 -2.59
N VAL A 18 20.77 -17.68 -2.64
CA VAL A 18 19.53 -16.91 -2.45
C VAL A 18 19.49 -16.26 -1.07
N VAL A 19 19.80 -17.03 -0.01
CA VAL A 19 19.84 -16.50 1.37
C VAL A 19 20.90 -15.42 1.50
N GLY A 20 22.11 -15.65 0.97
CA GLY A 20 23.19 -14.65 0.98
C GLY A 20 22.80 -13.35 0.27
N LEU A 21 22.12 -13.45 -0.89
CA LEU A 21 21.59 -12.30 -1.61
C LEU A 21 20.54 -11.53 -0.81
N VAL A 22 19.61 -12.21 -0.14
CA VAL A 22 18.58 -11.58 0.69
C VAL A 22 19.20 -10.83 1.87
N VAL A 23 20.12 -11.48 2.60
CA VAL A 23 20.82 -10.85 3.73
C VAL A 23 21.63 -9.63 3.26
N TRP A 24 22.35 -9.77 2.14
CA TRP A 24 23.12 -8.65 1.59
C TRP A 24 22.23 -7.47 1.16
N GLN A 25 21.11 -7.74 0.50
CA GLN A 25 20.18 -6.69 0.09
C GLN A 25 19.49 -6.01 1.27
N THR A 26 19.16 -6.74 2.33
CA THR A 26 18.42 -6.19 3.48
C THR A 26 19.32 -5.41 4.43
N GLU A 27 20.49 -5.95 4.77
CA GLU A 27 21.41 -5.33 5.73
C GLU A 27 22.23 -4.20 5.11
N PHE A 28 22.78 -4.42 3.91
CA PHE A 28 23.66 -3.43 3.29
C PHE A 28 22.93 -2.49 2.35
N ARG A 29 21.88 -2.96 1.66
CA ARG A 29 21.15 -2.16 0.66
C ARG A 29 19.75 -1.76 1.06
N GLY A 30 19.27 -2.13 2.24
CA GLY A 30 17.91 -1.79 2.69
C GLY A 30 17.70 -0.29 2.88
N PRO A 31 16.46 0.15 3.15
CA PRO A 31 16.18 1.57 3.39
C PRO A 31 17.02 2.10 4.56
N THR A 32 17.29 3.41 4.56
CA THR A 32 17.93 4.07 5.72
C THR A 32 17.02 3.94 6.95
N PRO A 33 17.56 4.00 8.19
CA PRO A 33 16.75 3.93 9.41
C PRO A 33 15.60 4.93 9.42
N GLU A 34 15.83 6.15 8.95
CA GLU A 34 14.82 7.22 8.84
C GLU A 34 13.70 6.90 7.83
N CYS A 35 14.01 6.14 6.79
CA CYS A 35 13.05 5.75 5.76
C CYS A 35 12.31 4.44 6.07
N LYS A 36 12.70 3.70 7.12
CA LYS A 36 11.98 2.48 7.53
C LYS A 36 10.50 2.74 7.82
N PRO A 37 10.10 3.75 8.62
CA PRO A 37 8.68 4.01 8.89
C PRO A 37 7.87 4.37 7.63
N VAL A 38 8.49 5.07 6.67
CA VAL A 38 7.86 5.38 5.38
C VAL A 38 7.63 4.12 4.56
N ARG A 39 8.62 3.23 4.52
CA ARG A 39 8.51 1.96 3.80
C ARG A 39 7.44 1.06 4.43
N ASP A 40 7.41 1.00 5.75
CA ASP A 40 6.37 0.30 6.50
C ASP A 40 4.96 0.83 6.20
N MET A 41 4.81 2.14 5.98
CA MET A 41 3.54 2.76 5.57
C MET A 41 3.13 2.38 4.14
N LEU A 42 4.07 2.44 3.19
CA LEU A 42 3.83 2.07 1.79
C LEU A 42 3.53 0.57 1.63
N ASP A 43 4.24 -0.28 2.37
CA ASP A 43 4.02 -1.74 2.36
C ASP A 43 2.68 -2.11 2.97
N TYR A 44 2.27 -1.43 4.05
CA TYR A 44 0.93 -1.58 4.61
C TYR A 44 -0.15 -1.22 3.58
N ASN A 45 0.00 -0.09 2.88
CA ASN A 45 -0.95 0.30 1.84
C ASN A 45 -1.07 -0.77 0.74
N LYS A 46 0.08 -1.29 0.27
CA LYS A 46 0.10 -2.37 -0.73
C LYS A 46 -0.59 -3.64 -0.22
N ALA A 47 -0.35 -4.03 1.03
CA ALA A 47 -0.98 -5.19 1.63
C ALA A 47 -2.50 -5.01 1.79
N GLN A 48 -2.95 -3.81 2.19
CA GLN A 48 -4.37 -3.50 2.31
C GLN A 48 -5.09 -3.45 0.96
N ALA A 49 -4.43 -3.00 -0.12
CA ALA A 49 -5.03 -3.04 -1.46
C ALA A 49 -5.49 -4.45 -1.84
N VAL A 50 -4.67 -5.48 -1.55
CA VAL A 50 -5.01 -6.90 -1.80
C VAL A 50 -6.16 -7.36 -0.90
N GLN A 51 -6.16 -6.94 0.37
CA GLN A 51 -7.21 -7.30 1.33
C GLN A 51 -8.55 -6.67 0.96
N ILE A 52 -8.55 -5.42 0.53
CA ILE A 52 -9.75 -4.70 0.10
C ILE A 52 -10.27 -5.31 -1.20
N GLU A 53 -9.40 -5.58 -2.18
CA GLU A 53 -9.80 -6.24 -3.43
C GLU A 53 -10.49 -7.59 -3.17
N SER A 54 -10.02 -8.35 -2.17
CA SER A 54 -10.65 -9.62 -1.77
C SER A 54 -12.07 -9.47 -1.19
N LYS A 55 -12.43 -8.27 -0.73
CA LYS A 55 -13.72 -7.94 -0.13
C LYS A 55 -14.69 -7.27 -1.12
N ILE A 56 -14.25 -6.99 -2.35
CA ILE A 56 -15.10 -6.36 -3.35
C ILE A 56 -16.18 -7.34 -3.80
N ASP A 57 -17.44 -6.98 -3.54
CA ASP A 57 -18.57 -7.71 -4.10
C ASP A 57 -18.77 -7.32 -5.57
N LYS A 58 -18.35 -8.21 -6.48
CA LYS A 58 -18.49 -8.02 -7.93
C LYS A 58 -19.95 -8.01 -8.39
N ASN A 59 -20.88 -8.49 -7.57
CA ASN A 59 -22.31 -8.50 -7.89
C ASN A 59 -23.05 -7.26 -7.35
N SER A 60 -22.35 -6.37 -6.63
CA SER A 60 -22.93 -5.15 -6.05
C SER A 60 -23.31 -4.07 -7.08
N GLY A 61 -23.05 -4.30 -8.37
CA GLY A 61 -23.30 -3.31 -9.42
C GLY A 61 -22.42 -2.05 -9.28
N GLY A 62 -21.31 -2.12 -8.54
CA GLY A 62 -20.42 -0.99 -8.29
C GLY A 62 -20.85 -0.11 -7.11
N VAL A 63 -21.73 -0.62 -6.24
CA VAL A 63 -22.13 0.04 -4.98
C VAL A 63 -21.37 -0.60 -3.82
N PRO A 64 -20.48 0.12 -3.12
CA PRO A 64 -19.77 -0.40 -1.96
C PRO A 64 -20.72 -0.94 -0.89
N THR A 65 -20.37 -2.09 -0.36
CA THR A 65 -21.01 -2.72 0.78
C THR A 65 -20.50 -2.12 2.10
N ILE A 66 -21.26 -2.32 3.18
CA ILE A 66 -20.84 -1.93 4.54
C ILE A 66 -19.52 -2.61 4.95
N ALA A 67 -19.29 -3.83 4.47
CA ALA A 67 -18.06 -4.57 4.75
C ALA A 67 -16.83 -3.94 4.06
N GLU A 68 -16.98 -3.47 2.82
CA GLU A 68 -15.94 -2.73 2.10
C GLU A 68 -15.64 -1.40 2.81
N GLU A 69 -16.66 -0.64 3.21
CA GLU A 69 -16.47 0.62 3.94
C GLU A 69 -15.72 0.43 5.26
N THR A 70 -16.06 -0.61 6.00
CA THR A 70 -15.37 -0.96 7.25
C THR A 70 -13.91 -1.30 6.97
N ALA A 71 -13.60 -1.98 5.86
CA ALA A 71 -12.23 -2.27 5.46
C ALA A 71 -11.45 -1.00 5.08
N TYR A 72 -12.07 -0.08 4.34
CA TYR A 72 -11.45 1.20 3.99
C TYR A 72 -11.23 2.11 5.21
N ARG A 73 -12.15 2.12 6.19
CA ARG A 73 -11.94 2.84 7.45
C ARG A 73 -10.76 2.28 8.24
N ALA A 74 -10.69 0.96 8.40
CA ALA A 74 -9.56 0.30 9.06
C ALA A 74 -8.22 0.55 8.36
N TRP A 75 -8.22 0.59 7.01
CA TRP A 75 -7.05 0.99 6.24
C TRP A 75 -6.64 2.44 6.52
N ALA A 76 -7.59 3.38 6.52
CA ALA A 76 -7.29 4.78 6.81
C ALA A 76 -6.72 4.98 8.23
N ASP A 77 -7.29 4.30 9.23
CA ASP A 77 -6.80 4.33 10.61
C ASP A 77 -5.37 3.77 10.70
N GLY A 78 -5.10 2.63 10.07
CA GLY A 78 -3.76 2.05 10.02
C GLY A 78 -2.74 2.92 9.26
N MET A 79 -3.18 3.71 8.28
CA MET A 79 -2.34 4.72 7.62
C MET A 79 -2.00 5.86 8.58
N ALA A 80 -2.95 6.34 9.37
CA ALA A 80 -2.73 7.37 10.39
C ALA A 80 -1.75 6.92 11.48
N GLU A 81 -1.91 5.70 12.00
CA GLU A 81 -1.00 5.11 12.99
C GLU A 81 0.45 5.03 12.48
N ARG A 82 0.63 4.75 11.18
CA ARG A 82 1.96 4.63 10.56
C ARG A 82 2.56 5.99 10.23
N ALA A 83 1.75 6.94 9.77
CA ALA A 83 2.20 8.31 9.53
C ALA A 83 2.79 8.95 10.81
N GLN A 84 2.22 8.67 11.97
CA GLN A 84 2.73 9.13 13.28
C GLN A 84 4.15 8.63 13.61
N LYS A 85 4.59 7.53 12.99
CA LYS A 85 5.93 6.95 13.20
C LYS A 85 6.97 7.53 12.24
N VAL A 86 6.56 8.30 11.23
CA VAL A 86 7.46 8.93 10.26
C VAL A 86 8.05 10.18 10.88
N THR A 87 9.39 10.23 10.96
CA THR A 87 10.15 11.34 11.53
C THR A 87 10.94 12.08 10.45
N GLY A 88 11.04 13.41 10.55
CA GLY A 88 11.77 14.28 9.61
C GLY A 88 10.82 15.21 8.84
N ASP A 89 11.06 16.53 8.91
CA ASP A 89 10.06 17.57 8.62
C ASP A 89 9.34 17.43 7.26
N LYS A 90 10.09 17.22 6.17
CA LYS A 90 9.49 17.12 4.82
C LYS A 90 8.79 15.79 4.56
N VAL A 91 9.36 14.69 5.06
CA VAL A 91 8.83 13.34 4.79
C VAL A 91 7.64 13.03 5.70
N ALA A 92 7.66 13.53 6.93
CA ALA A 92 6.55 13.47 7.86
C ALA A 92 5.32 14.23 7.33
N ALA A 93 5.51 15.43 6.74
CA ALA A 93 4.41 16.19 6.13
C ALA A 93 3.69 15.38 5.04
N ASN A 94 4.44 14.77 4.12
CA ASN A 94 3.88 13.95 3.05
C ASN A 94 3.20 12.69 3.58
N ALA A 95 3.75 12.05 4.62
CA ALA A 95 3.14 10.89 5.27
C ALA A 95 1.81 11.24 5.94
N VAL A 96 1.76 12.36 6.68
CA VAL A 96 0.53 12.87 7.29
C VAL A 96 -0.50 13.24 6.21
N GLN A 97 -0.07 13.86 5.12
CA GLN A 97 -0.95 14.17 3.99
C GLN A 97 -1.53 12.90 3.36
N LEU A 98 -0.72 11.87 3.15
CA LEU A 98 -1.19 10.58 2.64
C LEU A 98 -2.22 9.92 3.56
N ALA A 99 -1.97 9.90 4.88
CA ALA A 99 -2.94 9.39 5.85
C ALA A 99 -4.25 10.21 5.84
N THR A 100 -4.14 11.53 5.74
CA THR A 100 -5.30 12.43 5.66
C THR A 100 -6.14 12.15 4.40
N LEU A 101 -5.49 11.92 3.25
CA LEU A 101 -6.17 11.55 2.01
C LEU A 101 -6.84 10.16 2.12
N ALA A 102 -6.22 9.21 2.83
CA ALA A 102 -6.83 7.91 3.10
C ALA A 102 -8.13 8.05 3.90
N SER A 103 -8.14 8.86 4.96
CA SER A 103 -9.36 9.15 5.74
C SER A 103 -10.43 9.86 4.90
N GLN A 104 -10.03 10.80 4.03
CA GLN A 104 -10.96 11.46 3.10
C GLN A 104 -11.55 10.47 2.09
N PHE A 105 -10.74 9.55 1.57
CA PHE A 105 -11.20 8.52 0.65
C PHE A 105 -12.24 7.60 1.31
N ALA A 106 -11.95 7.11 2.53
CA ALA A 106 -12.88 6.27 3.28
C ALA A 106 -14.22 6.99 3.57
N SER A 107 -14.16 8.30 3.85
CA SER A 107 -15.37 9.12 4.09
C SER A 107 -16.15 9.40 2.80
N ALA A 108 -15.45 9.65 1.70
CA ALA A 108 -16.06 9.83 0.38
C ALA A 108 -16.71 8.55 -0.14
N LEU A 109 -16.17 7.38 0.23
CA LEU A 109 -16.75 6.08 -0.12
C LEU A 109 -18.10 5.87 0.53
N ASP A 110 -18.24 6.23 1.80
CA ASP A 110 -19.52 6.21 2.53
C ASP A 110 -20.56 7.14 1.89
N SER A 111 -20.12 8.35 1.53
CA SER A 111 -20.97 9.32 0.82
C SER A 111 -21.41 8.77 -0.55
N TYR A 112 -20.51 8.15 -1.29
CA TYR A 112 -20.80 7.51 -2.58
C TYR A 112 -21.79 6.35 -2.43
N ARG A 113 -21.62 5.47 -1.42
CA ARG A 113 -22.59 4.40 -1.15
C ARG A 113 -23.97 4.98 -0.91
N ILE A 114 -24.09 5.95 0.00
CA ILE A 114 -25.38 6.58 0.33
C ILE A 114 -26.02 7.20 -0.92
N ALA A 115 -25.23 7.90 -1.76
CA ALA A 115 -25.73 8.47 -3.00
C ALA A 115 -26.12 7.40 -4.04
N ALA A 116 -25.42 6.27 -4.07
CA ALA A 116 -25.74 5.16 -4.97
C ALA A 116 -26.96 4.35 -4.50
N GLN A 117 -27.27 4.36 -3.20
CA GLN A 117 -28.47 3.73 -2.65
C GLN A 117 -29.73 4.38 -3.24
N GLY A 118 -30.59 3.55 -3.86
CA GLY A 118 -31.83 4.00 -4.47
C GLY A 118 -31.71 4.47 -5.92
N ARG A 119 -30.52 4.46 -6.53
CA ARG A 119 -30.38 4.64 -7.98
C ARG A 119 -30.82 3.37 -8.73
N ALA A 120 -31.47 3.56 -9.87
CA ALA A 120 -31.89 2.46 -10.74
C ALA A 120 -30.69 1.73 -11.35
N PRO A 121 -30.77 0.41 -11.61
CA PRO A 121 -29.72 -0.32 -12.32
C PRO A 121 -29.41 0.33 -13.68
N GLY A 122 -28.12 0.60 -13.95
CA GLY A 122 -27.67 1.25 -15.18
C GLY A 122 -27.80 2.77 -15.22
N ALA A 123 -28.29 3.41 -14.15
CA ALA A 123 -28.22 4.86 -14.02
C ALA A 123 -26.75 5.33 -14.00
N PRO A 124 -26.44 6.54 -14.49
CA PRO A 124 -25.10 7.11 -14.38
C PRO A 124 -24.57 7.09 -12.95
N ALA A 125 -23.27 6.89 -12.81
CA ALA A 125 -22.62 6.90 -11.51
C ALA A 125 -22.89 8.21 -10.75
N PRO A 126 -23.01 8.15 -9.41
CA PRO A 126 -23.02 9.32 -8.55
C PRO A 126 -21.92 10.33 -8.90
N THR A 127 -22.20 11.63 -8.80
CA THR A 127 -21.18 12.69 -8.97
C THR A 127 -20.05 12.54 -7.95
N GLU A 128 -20.33 11.93 -6.81
CA GLU A 128 -19.42 11.54 -5.75
C GLU A 128 -18.30 10.60 -6.24
N ALA A 129 -18.50 9.86 -7.35
CA ALA A 129 -17.46 9.05 -7.99
C ALA A 129 -16.27 9.90 -8.48
N TYR A 130 -16.53 11.13 -8.91
CA TYR A 130 -15.47 12.04 -9.35
C TYR A 130 -14.60 12.48 -8.16
N GLN A 131 -15.20 12.69 -6.99
CA GLN A 131 -14.44 13.03 -5.78
C GLN A 131 -13.53 11.87 -5.36
N LEU A 132 -14.04 10.64 -5.36
CA LEU A 132 -13.25 9.44 -5.07
C LEU A 132 -12.05 9.28 -6.01
N SER A 133 -12.27 9.44 -7.31
CA SER A 133 -11.19 9.33 -8.30
C SER A 133 -10.14 10.44 -8.14
N ALA A 134 -10.56 11.68 -7.87
CA ALA A 134 -9.65 12.78 -7.60
C ALA A 134 -8.78 12.54 -6.35
N ILE A 135 -9.37 12.04 -5.26
CA ILE A 135 -8.62 11.69 -4.04
C ILE A 135 -7.63 10.55 -4.33
N ASN A 136 -8.03 9.53 -5.09
CA ASN A 136 -7.16 8.40 -5.44
C ASN A 136 -5.91 8.82 -6.24
N VAL A 137 -6.06 9.79 -7.16
CA VAL A 137 -4.91 10.38 -7.87
C VAL A 137 -3.95 11.02 -6.88
N GLN A 138 -4.45 11.84 -5.94
CA GLN A 138 -3.61 12.50 -4.94
C GLN A 138 -2.92 11.48 -4.00
N ILE A 139 -3.61 10.40 -3.62
CA ILE A 139 -3.01 9.28 -2.85
C ILE A 139 -1.84 8.69 -3.63
N THR A 140 -2.03 8.42 -4.93
CA THR A 140 -0.98 7.86 -5.80
C THR A 140 0.22 8.79 -5.92
N ASP A 141 -0.01 10.09 -6.08
CA ASP A 141 1.05 11.08 -6.15
C ASP A 141 1.84 11.18 -4.83
N GLN A 142 1.15 11.16 -3.68
CA GLN A 142 1.82 11.19 -2.37
C GLN A 142 2.61 9.92 -2.09
N MET A 143 2.09 8.74 -2.47
CA MET A 143 2.84 7.49 -2.40
C MET A 143 4.10 7.53 -3.26
N LYS A 144 4.01 8.09 -4.47
CA LYS A 144 5.16 8.27 -5.34
C LYS A 144 6.19 9.21 -4.71
N ALA A 145 5.76 10.36 -4.21
CA ALA A 145 6.65 11.32 -3.56
C ALA A 145 7.39 10.71 -2.36
N LEU A 146 6.68 9.95 -1.51
CA LEU A 146 7.29 9.24 -0.39
C LEU A 146 8.25 8.14 -0.86
N SER A 147 7.89 7.38 -1.89
CA SER A 147 8.76 6.34 -2.43
C SER A 147 10.04 6.90 -3.05
N ASP A 148 9.94 8.03 -3.76
CA ASP A 148 11.07 8.70 -4.39
C ASP A 148 12.00 9.32 -3.32
N ALA A 149 11.42 9.91 -2.26
CA ALA A 149 12.18 10.48 -1.14
C ALA A 149 12.87 9.41 -0.29
N CYS A 150 12.24 8.25 -0.13
CA CYS A 150 12.70 7.18 0.74
C CYS A 150 12.81 5.86 -0.01
N PRO A 151 13.80 5.63 -0.90
CA PRO A 151 13.90 4.44 -1.75
C PRO A 151 13.94 3.12 -0.96
N ALA A 152 13.40 2.03 -1.54
CA ALA A 152 13.38 0.71 -0.89
C ALA A 152 14.77 0.09 -0.82
N GLN A 153 15.68 0.52 -1.70
CA GLN A 153 17.07 0.10 -1.69
C GLN A 153 18.00 1.30 -1.90
N ARG A 154 19.14 1.31 -1.21
CA ARG A 154 20.23 2.27 -1.45
C ARG A 154 20.94 1.96 -2.76
N LYS A 155 21.38 3.00 -3.47
CA LYS A 155 22.20 2.83 -4.67
C LYS A 155 23.60 2.38 -4.25
N LEU A 156 24.32 1.70 -5.15
CA LEU A 156 25.72 1.30 -4.89
C LEU A 156 26.60 2.51 -4.59
N THR A 157 26.32 3.63 -5.23
CA THR A 157 27.00 4.91 -5.04
C THR A 157 26.80 5.52 -3.65
N ASP A 158 25.82 5.06 -2.88
CA ASP A 158 25.53 5.58 -1.54
C ASP A 158 26.19 4.73 -0.44
N LEU A 159 26.92 3.67 -0.83
CA LEU A 159 27.57 2.70 0.07
C LEU A 159 29.10 2.85 0.12
N PHE A 160 29.67 3.66 -0.76
CA PHE A 160 31.12 3.92 -0.92
C PHE A 160 31.37 5.41 -1.03
#